data_AF-I3Y4G3-F1
#
_entry.id   AF-I3Y4G3-F1
#
_cell.length_a   1.000
_cell.length_b   1.000
_cell.length_c   1.000
_cell.angle_alpha   90.00
_cell.angle_beta   90.00
_cell.angle_gamma   90.00
#
_symmetry.space_group_name_H-M   'P 1'
#
loop_
_entity.id
_entity.type
_entity.pdbx_description
1 polymer ?
#
loop_
_entity_poly.entity_id
_entity_poly.type
_entity_poly.pdbx_seq_one_letter_code
_entity_poly.pdbx_strand_id
1 'polypeptide(L)' 'FNGAGASFPAPLYQNWFVTINQLFSKLLINYQSTGSGAGVEQFIQGTIDFGASDVAMSDEDMARVAD' A
#
# COMPACT_ATOMS: atom_id res chain seq x y z
N PHE A 1 -2.36 -5.92 8.39
CA PHE A 1 -2.04 -4.72 7.62
C PHE A 1 -2.38 -4.98 6.17
N ASN A 2 -3.29 -4.21 5.61
CA ASN A 2 -3.76 -4.30 4.25
C ASN A 2 -3.21 -3.10 3.48
N GLY A 3 -2.55 -3.35 2.37
CA GLY A 3 -2.14 -2.31 1.45
C GLY A 3 -2.63 -2.56 0.04
N ALA A 4 -2.63 -1.52 -0.76
CA ALA A 4 -3.00 -1.58 -2.16
C ALA A 4 -2.29 -0.50 -2.98
N GLY A 5 -2.17 -0.72 -4.28
CA GLY A 5 -1.70 0.32 -5.19
C GLY A 5 -0.88 -0.21 -6.36
N ALA A 6 0.25 0.45 -6.62
CA ALA A 6 1.12 0.25 -7.77
C ALA A 6 1.31 -1.21 -8.19
N SER A 7 1.07 -1.50 -9.47
CA SER A 7 1.25 -2.84 -10.03
C SER A 7 2.71 -3.12 -10.39
N PHE A 8 3.49 -2.09 -10.72
CA PHE A 8 4.89 -2.22 -11.11
C PHE A 8 5.76 -2.89 -10.03
N PRO A 9 5.75 -2.46 -8.75
CA PRO A 9 6.52 -3.12 -7.68
C PRO A 9 5.81 -4.32 -7.05
N ALA A 10 4.59 -4.66 -7.47
CA ALA A 10 3.78 -5.69 -6.81
C ALA A 10 4.49 -7.05 -6.67
N PRO A 11 5.20 -7.59 -7.69
CA PRO A 11 5.92 -8.85 -7.54
C PRO A 11 7.02 -8.82 -6.47
N LEU A 12 7.67 -7.66 -6.29
CA LEU A 12 8.70 -7.45 -5.27
C LEU A 12 8.07 -7.45 -3.87
N TYR A 13 6.99 -6.68 -3.68
CA TYR A 13 6.25 -6.64 -2.42
C TYR A 13 5.70 -8.01 -2.02
N GLN A 14 5.17 -8.76 -2.98
CA GLN A 14 4.67 -10.12 -2.74
C GLN A 14 5.78 -11.01 -2.15
N ASN A 15 6.99 -10.96 -2.71
CA ASN A 15 8.14 -11.72 -2.21
C ASN A 15 8.51 -11.31 -0.78
N TRP A 16 8.65 -10.00 -0.53
CA TRP A 16 8.98 -9.49 0.80
C TRP A 16 7.93 -9.84 1.86
N PHE A 17 6.65 -9.73 1.52
CA PHE A 17 5.57 -10.00 2.48
C PHE A 17 5.44 -11.48 2.80
N VAL A 18 5.78 -12.39 1.89
CA VAL A 18 5.91 -13.82 2.24
C VAL A 18 6.96 -14.01 3.34
N THR A 19 8.14 -13.42 3.18
CA THR A 19 9.23 -13.52 4.17
C THR A 19 8.87 -12.83 5.49
N ILE A 20 8.30 -11.62 5.44
CA ILE A 20 7.88 -10.87 6.64
C ILE A 20 6.83 -11.65 7.42
N ASN A 21 5.82 -12.18 6.74
CA ASN A 21 4.73 -12.93 7.38
C ASN A 21 5.23 -14.24 8.03
N GLN A 22 6.35 -14.81 7.54
CA GLN A 22 7.01 -15.96 8.16
C GLN A 22 7.85 -15.57 9.39
N LEU A 23 8.59 -14.47 9.31
CA LEU A 23 9.50 -14.02 10.38
C LEU A 23 8.75 -13.40 11.57
N PHE A 24 7.62 -12.76 11.31
CA PHE A 24 6.89 -11.97 12.31
C PHE A 24 5.45 -12.46 12.44
N SER A 25 5.21 -13.40 13.36
CA SER A 25 3.89 -14.03 13.57
C SER A 25 2.75 -13.06 13.94
N LYS A 26 3.08 -11.86 14.42
CA LYS A 26 2.10 -10.80 14.74
C LYS A 26 1.92 -9.77 13.61
N LEU A 27 2.67 -9.89 12.53
CA LEU A 27 2.65 -8.96 11.40
C LEU A 27 2.27 -9.73 10.13
N LEU A 28 0.97 -9.70 9.81
CA LEU A 28 0.45 -10.20 8.56
C LEU A 28 0.18 -9.03 7.62
N ILE A 29 0.95 -8.97 6.52
CA ILE A 29 0.81 -7.98 5.47
C ILE A 29 0.13 -8.62 4.27
N ASN A 30 -0.97 -8.02 3.83
CA ASN A 30 -1.68 -8.34 2.59
C ASN A 30 -1.54 -7.16 1.63
N TYR A 31 -1.27 -7.44 0.35
CA TYR A 31 -1.14 -6.39 -0.68
C TYR A 31 -1.98 -6.71 -1.91
N GLN A 32 -2.74 -5.72 -2.38
CA GLN A 32 -3.53 -5.81 -3.60
C GLN A 32 -2.99 -4.88 -4.68
N SER A 33 -2.60 -5.45 -5.83
CA SER A 33 -2.21 -4.68 -7.00
C SER A 33 -3.45 -4.09 -7.69
N THR A 34 -3.75 -2.82 -7.43
CA THR A 34 -4.93 -2.10 -7.93
C THR A 34 -4.58 -0.91 -8.83
N GLY A 35 -3.30 -0.56 -8.93
CA GLY A 35 -2.78 0.62 -9.63
C GLY A 35 -2.54 1.81 -8.69
N SER A 36 -1.55 2.64 -9.03
CA SER A 36 -1.05 3.74 -8.20
C SER A 36 -2.14 4.72 -7.73
N GLY A 37 -2.97 5.20 -8.65
CA GLY A 37 -4.07 6.13 -8.30
C GLY A 37 -5.13 5.50 -7.39
N ALA A 38 -5.45 4.22 -7.60
CA ALA A 38 -6.40 3.52 -6.74
C ALA A 38 -5.84 3.30 -5.33
N GLY A 39 -4.53 3.06 -5.20
CA GLY A 39 -3.84 2.95 -3.92
C GLY A 39 -3.82 4.27 -3.14
N VAL A 40 -3.50 5.39 -3.82
CA VAL A 40 -3.53 6.74 -3.21
C VAL A 40 -4.92 7.08 -2.70
N GLU A 41 -5.96 6.89 -3.52
CA GLU A 41 -7.34 7.23 -3.13
C GLU A 41 -7.83 6.34 -1.97
N GLN A 42 -7.57 5.04 -2.00
CA GLN A 42 -7.93 4.13 -0.90
C GLN A 42 -7.24 4.49 0.42
N PHE A 43 -5.98 4.93 0.36
CA PHE A 43 -5.22 5.38 1.52
C PHE A 43 -5.79 6.67 2.10
N ILE A 44 -6.09 7.67 1.25
CA ILE A 44 -6.76 8.91 1.66
C ILE A 44 -8.12 8.61 2.33
N GLN A 45 -8.87 7.65 1.80
CA GLN A 45 -10.16 7.22 2.37
C GLN A 45 -10.02 6.40 3.67
N GLY A 46 -8.81 6.05 4.11
CA GLY A 46 -8.58 5.22 5.29
C GLY A 46 -9.08 3.78 5.15
N THR A 47 -9.27 3.30 3.92
CA THR A 47 -9.76 1.92 3.65
C THR A 47 -8.66 0.88 3.68
N ILE A 48 -7.41 1.32 3.57
CA ILE A 48 -6.20 0.51 3.64
C ILE A 48 -5.21 1.15 4.62
N ASP A 49 -4.35 0.33 5.22
CA ASP A 49 -3.35 0.78 6.18
C ASP A 49 -2.15 1.49 5.49
N PHE A 50 -1.86 1.14 4.24
CA PHE A 50 -0.81 1.79 3.45
C PHE A 50 -1.09 1.73 1.93
N GLY A 51 -0.80 2.82 1.23
CA GLY A 51 -0.84 2.89 -0.23
C GLY A 51 0.54 2.67 -0.86
N ALA A 52 0.57 2.23 -2.12
CA ALA A 52 1.78 2.24 -2.94
C ALA A 52 1.53 2.96 -4.27
N SER A 53 2.48 3.78 -4.71
CA SER A 53 2.38 4.55 -5.95
C SER A 53 3.73 4.66 -6.64
N ASP A 54 3.74 4.51 -7.96
CA ASP A 54 4.92 4.75 -8.80
C ASP A 54 5.25 6.25 -8.95
N VAL A 55 4.30 7.11 -8.59
CA VAL A 55 4.42 8.57 -8.62
C VAL A 55 4.20 9.10 -7.21
N ALA A 56 4.98 10.11 -6.80
CA ALA A 56 4.75 10.77 -5.54
C ALA A 56 3.33 11.35 -5.47
N MET A 57 2.72 11.31 -4.27
CA MET A 57 1.48 12.03 -4.01
C MET A 57 1.69 13.54 -4.25
N SER A 58 0.66 14.22 -4.75
CA SER A 58 0.68 15.68 -4.80
C SER A 58 0.54 16.28 -3.40
N ASP A 59 0.88 17.55 -3.24
CA ASP A 59 0.64 18.27 -1.99
C ASP A 59 -0.85 18.29 -1.61
N GLU A 60 -1.74 18.35 -2.61
CA GLU A 60 -3.19 18.27 -2.42
C GLU A 60 -3.62 16.88 -1.91
N ASP A 61 -3.06 15.80 -2.47
CA ASP A 61 -3.34 14.45 -2.00
C ASP A 61 -2.87 14.25 -0.56
N MET A 62 -1.67 14.75 -0.22
CA MET A 62 -1.13 14.64 1.14
C MET A 62 -1.98 15.41 2.15
N ALA A 63 -2.49 16.58 1.79
CA ALA A 63 -3.37 17.38 2.65
C ALA A 63 -4.75 16.73 2.90
N ARG A 64 -5.13 15.72 2.11
CA ARG A 64 -6.40 14.98 2.28
C ARG A 64 -6.27 13.77 3.20
N VAL A 65 -5.07 13.33 3.55
CA VAL A 65 -4.85 12.19 4.46
C VAL A 65 -5.25 12.61 5.87
N ALA A 66 -6.11 11.83 6.52
CA ALA A 66 -6.52 12.08 7.89
C ALA A 66 -5.38 11.77 8.89
N ASP A 67 -5.30 12.55 9.98
CA ASP A 67 -4.38 12.33 11.10
C ASP A 67 -4.66 11.05 11.89
#